data_AF-A0A226MLR2-F1
#
_entry.id   AF-A0A226MLR2-F1
#
_cell.length_a   1.000
_cell.length_b   1.000
_cell.length_c   1.000
_cell.angle_alpha   90.00
_cell.angle_beta   90.00
_cell.angle_gamma   90.00
#
_symmetry.space_group_name_H-M   'P 1'
#
loop_
_entity.id
_entity.type
_entity.pdbx_description
1 polymer ?
#
loop_
_entity_poly.entity_id
_entity_poly.type
_entity_poly.pdbx_seq_one_letter_code
_entity_poly.pdbx_strand_id
1 'polypeptide(L)'
;MKDRTGELRAAKDSDDDDEVTVSVDRDRFMDEFFEQVEEIRGFIDKISENVEEVKRKHSAILASPNPDEKTKEELEELMSDIKKTANKVRSKLKSIEQSIEQEEGLNRSSADLRIRKTQHSTLSRKFVEVMSEYNATQTDYRERCKGRIQRQLEITGRTTTSEELEDMLESGNPAIFSSGIIMDSNITKQALNEIETRHSEIIKLENSIRELHDMFMDMAMLVESQGEMIDRIEYNVEHSVDYVERAVSDTKKAVKYQSKARRLKGNWALPCSAGQSPGGRAGPSMQHSQSPLLSLPIGAGIPEQKKIMIIICCVILGIVIASTFGGIFG
;
A
#
# COMPACT_ATOMS: atom_id res chain seq x y z
N MET A 1 7.83 31.11 1.87
CA MET A 1 9.21 31.26 1.37
C MET A 1 9.16 32.29 0.25
N LYS A 2 9.95 33.38 0.30
CA LYS A 2 9.96 34.40 -0.75
C LYS A 2 10.72 33.84 -1.96
N ASP A 3 10.16 34.02 -3.14
CA ASP A 3 10.73 33.56 -4.40
C ASP A 3 12.04 34.32 -4.70
N ARG A 4 13.15 33.58 -4.74
CA ARG A 4 14.51 34.08 -5.03
C ARG A 4 15.00 33.58 -6.39
N THR A 5 14.13 33.01 -7.23
CA THR A 5 14.49 32.51 -8.56
C THR A 5 15.05 33.61 -9.47
N GLY A 6 14.67 34.88 -9.25
CA GLY A 6 15.23 36.03 -9.95
C GLY A 6 16.73 36.28 -9.66
N GLU A 7 17.18 36.02 -8.43
CA GLU A 7 18.59 36.20 -8.04
C GLU A 7 19.49 35.15 -8.70
N LEU A 8 18.96 33.95 -8.95
CA LEU A 8 19.68 32.88 -9.65
C LEU A 8 19.86 33.15 -11.15
N ARG A 9 18.92 33.88 -11.78
CA ARG A 9 19.07 34.30 -13.19
C ARG A 9 20.13 35.38 -13.34
N ALA A 10 20.16 36.34 -12.42
CA ALA A 10 21.16 37.41 -12.43
C ALA A 10 22.60 36.90 -12.20
N ALA A 11 22.77 35.80 -11.47
CA ALA A 11 24.07 35.16 -11.26
C ALA A 11 24.51 34.26 -12.43
N LYS A 12 23.60 33.90 -13.34
CA LYS A 12 23.91 33.01 -14.48
C LYS A 12 24.54 33.75 -15.66
N ASP A 13 24.34 35.06 -15.77
CA ASP A 13 24.92 35.90 -16.82
C ASP A 13 26.43 36.21 -16.60
N SER A 14 27.06 35.68 -15.54
CA SER A 14 28.46 35.98 -15.19
C SER A 14 29.45 34.81 -15.27
N ASP A 15 29.01 33.59 -15.55
CA ASP A 15 29.90 32.43 -15.71
C ASP A 15 29.76 31.86 -17.13
N ASP A 16 30.90 31.75 -17.83
CA ASP A 16 31.04 31.21 -19.18
C ASP A 16 30.21 29.92 -19.40
N ASP A 17 29.41 29.93 -20.46
CA ASP A 17 28.56 28.83 -20.93
C ASP A 17 29.38 27.59 -21.32
N ASP A 18 29.66 26.71 -20.36
CA ASP A 18 29.71 25.26 -20.62
C ASP A 18 28.31 24.71 -20.34
N GLU A 19 27.41 24.85 -21.33
CA GLU A 19 26.10 24.20 -21.35
C GLU A 19 26.29 22.68 -21.39
N VAL A 20 26.46 22.07 -20.22
CA VAL A 20 26.30 20.62 -20.06
C VAL A 20 24.81 20.35 -20.20
N THR A 21 24.36 20.16 -21.43
CA THR A 21 23.04 19.61 -21.73
C THR A 21 22.97 18.23 -21.10
N VAL A 22 22.45 18.14 -19.88
CA VAL A 22 21.96 16.88 -19.34
C VAL A 22 20.78 16.53 -20.24
N SER A 23 21.02 15.64 -21.20
CA SER A 23 19.95 14.93 -21.89
C SER A 23 19.21 14.14 -20.83
N VAL A 24 18.23 14.78 -20.20
CA VAL A 24 17.19 14.08 -19.47
C VAL A 24 16.46 13.33 -20.56
N ASP A 25 16.89 12.08 -20.81
CA ASP A 25 16.13 11.15 -21.62
C ASP A 25 14.72 11.17 -21.05
N ARG A 26 13.83 11.80 -21.80
CA ARG A 26 12.41 11.99 -21.47
C ARG A 26 11.65 10.68 -21.69
N ASP A 27 12.32 9.54 -21.51
CA ASP A 27 11.70 8.24 -21.33
C ASP A 27 11.10 8.23 -19.93
N ARG A 28 9.96 8.93 -19.81
CA ARG A 28 8.79 8.57 -19.01
C ARG A 28 9.09 7.76 -17.75
N PHE A 29 9.76 8.43 -16.80
CA PHE A 29 10.12 7.85 -15.51
C PHE A 29 8.88 7.32 -14.79
N MET A 30 8.81 5.99 -14.63
CA MET A 30 7.71 5.29 -13.95
C MET A 30 6.30 5.52 -14.52
N ASP A 31 6.15 5.89 -15.80
CA ASP A 31 4.82 6.19 -16.35
C ASP A 31 3.81 5.04 -16.20
N GLU A 32 4.22 3.80 -16.45
CA GLU A 32 3.34 2.63 -16.26
C GLU A 32 2.88 2.47 -14.81
N PHE A 33 3.76 2.75 -13.85
CA PHE A 33 3.42 2.70 -12.43
C PHE A 33 2.48 3.84 -12.05
N PHE A 34 2.71 5.05 -12.54
CA PHE A 34 1.82 6.18 -12.29
C PHE A 34 0.46 6.01 -12.95
N GLU A 35 0.39 5.38 -14.12
CA GLU A 35 -0.88 5.00 -14.76
C GLU A 35 -1.67 4.02 -13.88
N GLN A 36 -1.01 3.02 -13.30
CA GLN A 36 -1.65 2.12 -12.32
C GLN A 36 -2.13 2.85 -11.06
N VAL A 37 -1.33 3.78 -10.53
CA VAL A 37 -1.70 4.59 -9.35
C VAL A 37 -2.93 5.45 -9.63
N GLU A 38 -2.97 6.15 -10.76
CA GLU A 38 -4.13 6.98 -11.13
C GLU A 38 -5.37 6.13 -11.42
N GLU A 39 -5.21 4.94 -12.01
CA GLU A 39 -6.33 4.01 -12.20
C GLU A 39 -6.92 3.53 -10.87
N ILE A 40 -6.07 3.15 -9.90
CA ILE A 40 -6.51 2.78 -8.55
C ILE A 40 -7.22 3.95 -7.89
N ARG A 41 -6.65 5.15 -7.99
CA ARG A 41 -7.27 6.36 -7.43
C ARG A 41 -8.63 6.63 -8.02
N GLY A 42 -8.79 6.54 -9.35
CA GLY A 42 -10.07 6.68 -10.02
C GLY A 42 -11.10 5.65 -9.58
N PHE A 43 -10.68 4.41 -9.31
CA PHE A 43 -11.57 3.40 -8.74
C PHE A 43 -11.98 3.71 -7.29
N ILE A 44 -11.07 4.20 -6.45
CA ILE A 44 -11.40 4.61 -5.08
C ILE A 44 -12.39 5.78 -5.08
N ASP A 45 -12.14 6.79 -5.92
CA ASP A 45 -13.04 7.94 -6.09
C ASP A 45 -14.42 7.48 -6.58
N LYS A 46 -14.47 6.50 -7.49
CA LYS A 46 -15.74 5.91 -7.95
C LYS A 46 -16.49 5.16 -6.86
N ILE A 47 -15.79 4.43 -5.98
CA ILE A 47 -16.41 3.80 -4.82
C ILE A 47 -16.98 4.89 -3.91
N SER A 48 -16.22 5.95 -3.61
CA SER A 48 -16.69 7.05 -2.77
C SER A 48 -17.96 7.72 -3.32
N GLU A 49 -18.03 7.96 -4.63
CA GLU A 49 -19.24 8.47 -5.28
C GLU A 49 -20.43 7.51 -5.11
N ASN A 50 -20.21 6.21 -5.36
CA ASN A 50 -21.27 5.22 -5.22
C ASN A 50 -21.75 5.08 -3.77
N VAL A 51 -20.88 5.25 -2.77
CA VAL A 51 -21.24 5.26 -1.34
C VAL A 51 -22.20 6.40 -1.02
N GLU A 52 -21.96 7.59 -1.56
CA GLU A 52 -22.86 8.74 -1.39
C GLU A 52 -24.22 8.49 -2.07
N GLU A 53 -24.23 7.88 -3.26
CA GLU A 53 -25.49 7.49 -3.92
C GLU A 53 -26.25 6.43 -3.12
N VAL A 54 -25.56 5.45 -2.51
CA VAL A 54 -26.16 4.48 -1.59
C VAL A 54 -26.84 5.20 -0.41
N LYS A 55 -26.21 6.21 0.20
CA LYS A 55 -26.84 7.02 1.26
C LYS A 55 -28.13 7.69 0.80
N ARG A 56 -28.15 8.23 -0.43
CA ARG A 56 -29.35 8.85 -1.01
C ARG A 56 -30.46 7.82 -1.23
N LYS A 57 -30.15 6.65 -1.80
CA LYS A 57 -31.13 5.58 -2.04
C LYS A 57 -31.69 5.02 -0.74
N HIS A 58 -30.85 4.75 0.25
CA HIS A 58 -31.27 4.38 1.60
C HIS A 58 -32.25 5.40 2.21
N SER A 59 -31.96 6.69 2.09
CA SER A 59 -32.84 7.74 2.60
C SER A 59 -34.18 7.79 1.86
N ALA A 60 -34.19 7.60 0.53
CA ALA A 60 -35.41 7.53 -0.27
C ALA A 60 -36.28 6.31 0.09
N ILE A 61 -35.64 5.14 0.26
CA ILE A 61 -36.31 3.89 0.62
C ILE A 61 -36.96 3.99 2.01
N LEU A 62 -36.31 4.65 2.98
CA LEU A 62 -36.86 4.88 4.32
C LEU A 62 -37.92 5.99 4.39
N ALA A 63 -38.03 6.83 3.36
CA ALA A 63 -39.02 7.92 3.32
C ALA A 63 -40.42 7.42 2.94
N SER A 64 -40.54 6.26 2.28
CA SER A 64 -41.81 5.65 1.87
C SER A 64 -42.05 4.33 2.62
N PRO A 65 -43.27 4.08 3.14
CA PRO A 65 -43.66 2.77 3.66
C PRO A 65 -43.53 1.65 2.61
N ASN A 66 -43.88 1.98 1.37
CA ASN A 66 -43.77 1.10 0.21
C ASN A 66 -42.79 1.75 -0.79
N PRO A 67 -41.49 1.51 -0.66
CA PRO A 67 -40.49 1.97 -1.63
C PRO A 67 -40.75 1.35 -3.00
N ASP A 68 -40.49 2.11 -4.05
CA ASP A 68 -40.59 1.63 -5.42
C ASP A 68 -39.51 0.58 -5.72
N GLU A 69 -39.87 -0.44 -6.49
CA GLU A 69 -38.97 -1.54 -6.81
C GLU A 69 -37.76 -1.06 -7.61
N LYS A 70 -37.94 -0.03 -8.44
CA LYS A 70 -36.86 0.58 -9.21
C LYS A 70 -35.75 1.14 -8.31
N THR A 71 -36.08 1.87 -7.24
CA THR A 71 -35.08 2.40 -6.31
C THR A 71 -34.35 1.27 -5.56
N LYS A 72 -35.01 0.14 -5.31
CA LYS A 72 -34.37 -1.05 -4.73
C LYS A 72 -33.41 -1.71 -5.71
N GLU A 73 -33.81 -1.89 -6.97
CA GLU A 73 -32.94 -2.42 -8.02
C GLU A 73 -31.69 -1.54 -8.22
N GLU A 74 -31.86 -0.22 -8.26
CA GLU A 74 -30.75 0.74 -8.36
C GLU A 74 -29.79 0.66 -7.15
N LEU A 75 -30.31 0.42 -5.94
CA LEU A 75 -29.48 0.19 -4.75
C LEU A 75 -28.67 -1.11 -4.87
N GLU A 76 -29.29 -2.19 -5.33
CA GLU A 76 -28.61 -3.47 -5.54
C GLU A 76 -27.51 -3.39 -6.59
N GLU A 77 -27.74 -2.64 -7.67
CA GLU A 77 -26.73 -2.35 -8.69
C GLU A 77 -25.55 -1.59 -8.10
N LEU A 78 -25.79 -0.52 -7.32
CA LEU A 78 -24.75 0.24 -6.64
C LEU A 78 -23.92 -0.62 -5.69
N MET A 79 -24.55 -1.49 -4.89
CA MET A 79 -23.85 -2.43 -4.01
C MET A 79 -22.98 -3.42 -4.79
N SER A 80 -23.50 -3.93 -5.91
CA SER A 80 -22.76 -4.83 -6.82
C SER A 80 -21.53 -4.13 -7.40
N ASP A 81 -21.68 -2.87 -7.81
CA ASP A 81 -20.61 -2.09 -8.43
C ASP A 81 -19.54 -1.66 -7.44
N ILE A 82 -19.92 -1.31 -6.20
CA ILE A 82 -18.98 -1.10 -5.09
C ILE A 82 -18.15 -2.38 -4.87
N LYS A 83 -18.80 -3.55 -4.77
CA LYS A 83 -18.11 -4.84 -4.59
C LYS A 83 -17.15 -5.15 -5.72
N LYS A 84 -17.57 -4.99 -6.99
CA LYS A 84 -16.71 -5.24 -8.15
C LYS A 84 -15.51 -4.29 -8.17
N THR A 85 -15.74 -3.01 -7.91
CA THR A 85 -14.69 -1.98 -7.97
C THR A 85 -13.71 -2.14 -6.81
N ALA A 86 -14.19 -2.44 -5.60
CA ALA A 86 -13.36 -2.75 -4.45
C ALA A 86 -12.44 -3.95 -4.69
N ASN A 87 -12.96 -5.01 -5.32
CA ASN A 87 -12.13 -6.17 -5.69
C ASN A 87 -11.05 -5.83 -6.72
N LYS A 88 -11.33 -4.93 -7.68
CA LYS A 88 -10.32 -4.44 -8.63
C LYS A 88 -9.22 -3.65 -7.92
N VAL A 89 -9.59 -2.74 -7.02
CA VAL A 89 -8.64 -1.97 -6.20
C VAL A 89 -7.76 -2.91 -5.39
N ARG A 90 -8.36 -3.87 -4.67
CA ARG A 90 -7.63 -4.88 -3.90
C ARG A 90 -6.63 -5.66 -4.76
N SER A 91 -7.06 -6.16 -5.91
CA SER A 91 -6.18 -6.92 -6.81
C SER A 91 -5.00 -6.09 -7.31
N LYS A 92 -5.22 -4.81 -7.62
CA LYS A 92 -4.16 -3.91 -8.10
C LYS A 92 -3.19 -3.52 -6.98
N LEU A 93 -3.69 -3.22 -5.77
CA LEU A 93 -2.85 -2.97 -4.60
C LEU A 93 -1.95 -4.17 -4.29
N LYS A 94 -2.51 -5.39 -4.30
CA LYS A 94 -1.74 -6.63 -4.10
C LYS A 94 -0.68 -6.86 -5.18
N SER A 95 -0.96 -6.47 -6.43
CA SER A 95 0.03 -6.53 -7.51
C SER A 95 1.19 -5.56 -7.28
N ILE A 96 0.92 -4.36 -6.75
CA ILE A 96 1.96 -3.38 -6.40
C ILE A 96 2.78 -3.89 -5.21
N GLU A 97 2.12 -4.47 -4.19
CA GLU A 97 2.78 -5.10 -3.04
C GLU A 97 3.77 -6.19 -3.47
N GLN A 98 3.36 -7.12 -4.33
CA GLN A 98 4.25 -8.16 -4.86
C GLN A 98 5.43 -7.59 -5.66
N SER A 99 5.19 -6.52 -6.42
CA SER A 99 6.26 -5.80 -7.13
C SER A 99 7.28 -5.18 -6.17
N ILE A 100 6.81 -4.63 -5.04
CA ILE A 100 7.67 -4.06 -4.00
C ILE A 100 8.53 -5.17 -3.35
N GLU A 101 7.91 -6.28 -2.93
CA GLU A 101 8.62 -7.42 -2.31
C GLU A 101 9.69 -8.00 -3.25
N GLN A 102 9.38 -8.11 -4.54
CA GLN A 102 10.33 -8.60 -5.54
C GLN A 102 11.54 -7.66 -5.69
N GLU A 103 11.32 -6.34 -5.70
CA GLU A 103 12.40 -5.36 -5.80
C GLU A 103 13.26 -5.28 -4.52
N GLU A 104 12.66 -5.48 -3.35
CA GLU A 104 13.37 -5.59 -2.07
C GLU A 104 14.30 -6.80 -2.03
N GLY A 105 13.85 -7.95 -2.55
CA GLY A 105 14.68 -9.16 -2.65
C GLY A 105 15.94 -8.99 -3.49
N LEU A 106 15.95 -8.00 -4.40
CA LEU A 106 17.10 -7.63 -5.23
C LEU A 106 18.02 -6.59 -4.57
N ASN A 107 17.73 -6.19 -3.33
CA ASN A 107 18.49 -5.22 -2.52
C ASN A 107 18.69 -3.86 -3.23
N ARG A 108 17.73 -3.49 -4.08
CA ARG A 108 17.68 -2.18 -4.76
C ARG A 108 16.92 -1.20 -3.89
N SER A 109 17.58 -0.53 -2.95
CA SER A 109 16.98 0.60 -2.21
C SER A 109 16.88 1.86 -3.10
N SER A 110 16.20 1.77 -4.25
CA SER A 110 16.15 2.83 -5.24
C SER A 110 15.14 3.93 -4.86
N ALA A 111 15.24 5.10 -5.52
CA ALA A 111 14.19 6.11 -5.46
C ALA A 111 12.84 5.55 -5.97
N ASP A 112 12.88 4.67 -6.97
CA ASP A 112 11.74 3.94 -7.54
C ASP A 112 10.98 3.15 -6.46
N LEU A 113 11.69 2.29 -5.73
CA LEU A 113 11.13 1.46 -4.66
C LEU A 113 10.46 2.29 -3.56
N ARG A 114 11.07 3.42 -3.19
CA ARG A 114 10.51 4.32 -2.17
C ARG A 114 9.23 4.97 -2.64
N ILE A 115 9.18 5.42 -3.89
CA ILE A 115 7.95 6.00 -4.45
C ILE A 115 6.85 4.94 -4.51
N ARG A 116 7.16 3.71 -4.95
CA ARG A 116 6.19 2.59 -4.96
C ARG A 116 5.61 2.31 -3.59
N LYS A 117 6.46 2.19 -2.56
CA LYS A 117 6.02 1.99 -1.16
C LYS A 117 5.14 3.12 -0.63
N THR A 118 5.55 4.37 -0.84
CA THR A 118 4.77 5.53 -0.37
C THR A 118 3.41 5.61 -1.06
N GLN A 119 3.36 5.37 -2.38
CA GLN A 119 2.09 5.39 -3.14
C GLN A 119 1.18 4.22 -2.73
N HIS A 120 1.72 3.01 -2.62
CA HIS A 120 0.97 1.84 -2.13
C HIS A 120 0.33 2.11 -0.77
N SER A 121 1.12 2.60 0.20
CA SER A 121 0.61 2.92 1.54
C SER A 121 -0.50 3.99 1.52
N THR A 122 -0.31 5.05 0.73
CA THR A 122 -1.28 6.14 0.60
C THR A 122 -2.59 5.65 0.00
N LEU A 123 -2.54 4.88 -1.10
CA LEU A 123 -3.71 4.33 -1.76
C LEU A 123 -4.44 3.31 -0.87
N SER A 124 -3.70 2.43 -0.20
CA SER A 124 -4.27 1.45 0.73
C SER A 124 -5.00 2.11 1.88
N ARG A 125 -4.44 3.18 2.47
CA ARG A 125 -5.12 3.96 3.53
C ARG A 125 -6.41 4.60 3.03
N LYS A 126 -6.37 5.27 1.88
CA LYS A 126 -7.57 5.87 1.27
C LYS A 126 -8.64 4.85 0.95
N PHE A 127 -8.25 3.69 0.44
CA PHE A 127 -9.18 2.60 0.16
C PHE A 127 -9.86 2.10 1.44
N VAL A 128 -9.10 1.89 2.53
CA VAL A 128 -9.66 1.51 3.83
C VAL A 128 -10.62 2.58 4.35
N GLU A 129 -10.25 3.85 4.27
CA GLU A 129 -11.12 4.97 4.69
C GLU A 129 -12.48 4.94 3.98
N VAL A 130 -12.49 4.82 2.65
CA VAL A 130 -13.73 4.76 1.86
C VAL A 130 -14.54 3.50 2.17
N MET A 131 -13.89 2.35 2.37
CA MET A 131 -14.60 1.11 2.72
C MET A 131 -15.16 1.16 4.15
N SER A 132 -14.46 1.77 5.11
CA SER A 132 -14.96 2.01 6.46
C SER A 132 -16.18 2.94 6.44
N GLU A 133 -16.19 3.98 5.62
CA GLU A 133 -17.35 4.87 5.41
C GLU A 133 -18.55 4.11 4.82
N TYR A 134 -18.32 3.21 3.87
CA TYR A 134 -19.36 2.32 3.35
C TYR A 134 -19.95 1.44 4.45
N ASN A 135 -19.11 0.81 5.28
CA ASN A 135 -19.57 -0.04 6.38
C ASN A 135 -20.37 0.75 7.43
N ALA A 136 -19.91 1.96 7.76
CA ALA A 136 -20.64 2.87 8.65
C ALA A 136 -22.02 3.23 8.08
N THR A 137 -22.10 3.50 6.77
CA THR A 137 -23.36 3.78 6.06
C THR A 137 -24.33 2.60 6.14
N GLN A 138 -23.85 1.38 5.93
CA GLN A 138 -24.67 0.17 6.04
C GLN A 138 -25.15 -0.05 7.49
N THR A 139 -24.27 0.13 8.47
CA THR A 139 -24.61 -0.05 9.89
C THR A 139 -25.69 0.95 10.33
N ASP A 140 -25.56 2.23 9.92
CA ASP A 140 -26.57 3.25 10.17
C ASP A 140 -27.92 2.93 9.50
N TYR A 141 -27.90 2.42 8.26
CA TYR A 141 -29.13 1.99 7.59
C TYR A 141 -29.82 0.81 8.29
N ARG A 142 -29.05 -0.19 8.74
CA ARG A 142 -29.55 -1.32 9.52
C ARG A 142 -30.28 -0.86 10.77
N GLU A 143 -29.68 0.06 11.52
CA GLU A 143 -30.26 0.61 12.75
C GLU A 143 -31.55 1.40 12.46
N ARG A 144 -31.57 2.18 11.37
CA ARG A 144 -32.79 2.88 10.94
C ARG A 144 -33.91 1.91 10.54
N CYS A 145 -33.59 0.82 9.85
CA CYS A 145 -34.56 -0.24 9.54
C CYS A 145 -35.10 -0.93 10.80
N LYS A 146 -34.21 -1.25 11.74
CA LYS A 146 -34.59 -1.80 13.06
C LYS A 146 -35.55 -0.88 13.79
N GLY A 147 -35.24 0.42 13.88
CA GLY A 147 -36.12 1.41 14.50
C GLY A 147 -37.49 1.54 13.82
N ARG A 148 -37.54 1.40 12.48
CA ARG A 148 -38.81 1.34 11.74
C ARG A 148 -39.63 0.11 12.10
N ILE A 149 -39.01 -1.07 12.16
CA ILE A 149 -39.69 -2.32 12.54
C ILE A 149 -40.24 -2.20 13.98
N GLN A 150 -39.44 -1.69 14.91
CA GLN A 150 -39.88 -1.44 16.28
C GLN A 150 -41.13 -0.55 16.33
N ARG A 151 -41.11 0.55 15.58
CA ARG A 151 -42.25 1.47 15.49
C ARG A 151 -43.51 0.79 14.93
N GLN A 152 -43.36 -0.06 13.93
CA GLN A 152 -44.49 -0.80 13.35
C GLN A 152 -45.05 -1.86 14.32
N LEU A 153 -44.20 -2.52 15.10
CA LEU A 153 -44.64 -3.43 16.16
C LEU A 153 -45.45 -2.71 17.25
N GLU A 154 -45.04 -1.51 17.65
CA GLU A 154 -45.80 -0.66 18.58
C GLU A 154 -47.20 -0.33 18.04
N ILE A 155 -47.32 -0.04 16.73
CA ILE A 155 -48.63 0.24 16.07
C ILE A 155 -49.54 -0.99 16.13
N THR A 156 -48.99 -2.19 16.02
CA THR A 156 -49.75 -3.44 16.16
C THR A 156 -50.10 -3.80 17.62
N GLY A 157 -49.65 -2.99 18.59
CA GLY A 157 -49.92 -3.18 20.01
C GLY A 157 -48.91 -4.08 20.74
N ARG A 158 -47.78 -4.40 20.11
CA ARG A 158 -46.69 -5.20 20.71
C ARG A 158 -45.52 -4.30 21.06
N THR A 159 -45.32 -4.05 22.36
CA THR A 159 -44.10 -3.41 22.86
C THR A 159 -42.98 -4.44 22.85
N THR A 160 -41.87 -4.10 22.20
CA THR A 160 -40.71 -4.99 22.05
C THR A 160 -39.47 -4.22 22.45
N THR A 161 -38.62 -4.80 23.30
CA THR A 161 -37.34 -4.19 23.65
C THR A 161 -36.34 -4.33 22.49
N SER A 162 -35.26 -3.53 22.53
CA SER A 162 -34.22 -3.56 21.49
C SER A 162 -33.51 -4.92 21.41
N GLU A 163 -33.37 -5.61 22.53
CA GLU A 163 -32.72 -6.93 22.63
C GLU A 163 -33.65 -8.02 22.09
N GLU A 164 -34.91 -8.06 22.53
CA GLU A 164 -35.92 -8.99 21.98
C GLU A 164 -36.12 -8.80 20.47
N LEU A 165 -36.05 -7.56 19.96
CA LEU A 165 -36.14 -7.30 18.53
C LEU A 165 -34.91 -7.83 17.77
N GLU A 166 -33.73 -7.78 18.37
CA GLU A 166 -32.51 -8.34 17.78
C GLU A 166 -32.62 -9.87 17.70
N ASP A 167 -33.06 -10.53 18.77
CA ASP A 167 -33.31 -11.98 18.79
C ASP A 167 -34.30 -12.38 17.68
N MET A 168 -35.32 -11.56 17.45
CA MET A 168 -36.29 -11.78 16.38
C MET A 168 -35.65 -11.67 14.99
N LEU A 169 -34.74 -10.73 14.77
CA LEU A 169 -33.99 -10.58 13.51
C LEU A 169 -33.01 -11.75 13.31
N GLU A 170 -32.27 -12.15 14.35
CA GLU A 170 -31.30 -13.25 14.30
C GLU A 170 -31.96 -14.62 14.07
N SER A 171 -33.20 -14.79 14.54
CA SER A 171 -33.95 -16.06 14.37
C SER A 171 -34.15 -16.47 12.91
N GLY A 172 -34.05 -15.53 11.96
CA GLY A 172 -34.18 -15.79 10.53
C GLY A 172 -35.57 -16.30 10.10
N ASN A 173 -36.57 -16.26 10.98
CA ASN A 173 -37.92 -16.75 10.71
C ASN A 173 -38.88 -15.59 10.45
N PRO A 174 -39.28 -15.30 9.19
CA PRO A 174 -40.18 -14.18 8.87
C PRO A 174 -41.54 -14.26 9.59
N ALA A 175 -41.99 -15.47 9.94
CA ALA A 175 -43.26 -15.65 10.63
C ALA A 175 -43.24 -15.14 12.07
N ILE A 176 -42.05 -14.88 12.66
CA ILE A 176 -41.93 -14.38 14.03
C ILE A 176 -42.58 -13.01 14.21
N PHE A 177 -42.60 -12.19 13.16
CA PHE A 177 -43.26 -10.89 13.15
C PHE A 177 -44.77 -11.00 13.01
N SER A 178 -45.28 -12.05 12.36
CA SER A 178 -46.72 -12.32 12.27
C SER A 178 -47.29 -13.03 13.51
N SER A 179 -46.42 -13.69 14.29
CA SER A 179 -46.81 -14.44 15.48
C SER A 179 -47.23 -13.50 16.61
N GLY A 180 -48.50 -13.63 17.04
CA GLY A 180 -49.08 -12.83 18.11
C GLY A 180 -49.72 -11.51 17.67
N ILE A 181 -49.80 -11.24 16.36
CA ILE A 181 -50.46 -10.05 15.81
C ILE A 181 -51.85 -10.42 15.26
N ILE A 182 -52.89 -9.74 15.73
CA ILE A 182 -54.27 -9.95 15.30
C ILE A 182 -54.50 -9.28 13.94
N MET A 183 -54.74 -10.06 12.88
CA MET A 183 -54.89 -9.58 11.49
C MET A 183 -56.27 -8.98 11.15
N ASP A 184 -56.91 -8.31 12.11
CA ASP A 184 -58.31 -7.86 11.97
C ASP A 184 -58.43 -6.46 11.34
N SER A 185 -57.36 -5.65 11.40
CA SER A 185 -57.33 -4.29 10.87
C SER A 185 -56.46 -4.17 9.61
N ASN A 186 -56.92 -3.37 8.64
CA ASN A 186 -56.12 -3.00 7.47
C ASN A 186 -54.81 -2.30 7.87
N ILE A 187 -54.81 -1.60 9.01
CA ILE A 187 -53.61 -0.94 9.58
C ILE A 187 -52.57 -1.99 9.96
N THR A 188 -53.00 -3.08 10.61
CA THR A 188 -52.12 -4.17 11.03
C THR A 188 -51.50 -4.91 9.84
N LYS A 189 -52.27 -5.12 8.77
CA LYS A 189 -51.77 -5.73 7.53
C LYS A 189 -50.71 -4.87 6.84
N GLN A 190 -50.92 -3.55 6.83
CA GLN A 190 -49.94 -2.61 6.28
C GLN A 190 -48.66 -2.58 7.11
N ALA A 191 -48.77 -2.55 8.45
CA ALA A 191 -47.62 -2.59 9.35
C ALA A 191 -46.79 -3.87 9.15
N LEU A 192 -47.46 -5.03 9.00
CA LEU A 192 -46.78 -6.30 8.71
C LEU A 192 -46.03 -6.29 7.37
N ASN A 193 -46.64 -5.73 6.31
CA ASN A 193 -45.99 -5.63 5.00
C ASN A 193 -44.76 -4.71 5.03
N GLU A 194 -44.82 -3.61 5.78
CA GLU A 194 -43.67 -2.73 5.98
C GLU A 194 -42.57 -3.45 6.78
N ILE A 195 -42.92 -4.17 7.86
CA ILE A 195 -41.96 -4.97 8.64
C ILE A 195 -41.25 -6.00 7.76
N GLU A 196 -41.99 -6.74 6.94
CA GLU A 196 -41.42 -7.74 6.03
C GLU A 196 -40.47 -7.11 5.01
N THR A 197 -40.86 -5.96 4.44
CA THR A 197 -40.02 -5.21 3.51
C THR A 197 -38.71 -4.77 4.16
N ARG A 198 -38.76 -4.19 5.37
CA ARG A 198 -37.56 -3.76 6.12
C ARG A 198 -36.69 -4.93 6.55
N HIS A 199 -37.30 -6.04 6.96
CA HIS A 199 -36.56 -7.25 7.30
C HIS A 199 -35.80 -7.80 6.09
N SER A 200 -36.43 -7.83 4.91
CA SER A 200 -35.74 -8.21 3.66
C SER A 200 -34.56 -7.30 3.35
N GLU A 201 -34.70 -5.99 3.57
CA GLU A 201 -33.61 -5.02 3.39
C GLU A 201 -32.44 -5.27 4.37
N ILE A 202 -32.72 -5.58 5.65
CA ILE A 202 -31.70 -5.96 6.64
C ILE A 202 -30.93 -7.20 6.18
N ILE A 203 -31.61 -8.23 5.70
CA ILE A 203 -30.96 -9.46 5.21
C ILE A 203 -30.03 -9.16 4.04
N LYS A 204 -30.47 -8.36 3.07
CA LYS A 204 -29.65 -7.97 1.91
C LYS A 204 -28.39 -7.21 2.35
N LEU A 205 -28.56 -6.31 3.31
CA LEU A 205 -27.48 -5.53 3.90
C LEU A 205 -26.45 -6.41 4.64
N GLU A 206 -26.92 -7.33 5.49
CA GLU A 206 -26.03 -8.24 6.23
C GLU A 206 -25.25 -9.15 5.28
N ASN A 207 -25.87 -9.60 4.19
CA ASN A 207 -25.17 -10.34 3.15
C ASN A 207 -24.10 -9.47 2.47
N SER A 208 -24.40 -8.21 2.15
CA SER A 208 -23.42 -7.28 1.59
C SER A 208 -22.22 -7.08 2.54
N ILE A 209 -22.46 -6.85 3.84
CA ILE A 209 -21.40 -6.69 4.83
C ILE A 209 -20.57 -7.97 4.96
N ARG A 210 -21.22 -9.14 5.03
CA ARG A 210 -20.54 -10.45 5.14
C ARG A 210 -19.64 -10.74 3.94
N GLU A 211 -20.07 -10.38 2.73
CA GLU A 211 -19.25 -10.55 1.53
C GLU A 211 -18.02 -9.62 1.50
N LEU A 212 -18.10 -8.46 2.15
CA LEU A 212 -16.99 -7.51 2.24
C LEU A 212 -16.06 -7.81 3.43
N HIS A 213 -16.52 -8.57 4.42
CA HIS A 213 -15.75 -8.95 5.60
C HIS A 213 -14.39 -9.58 5.23
N ASP A 214 -14.36 -10.46 4.24
CA ASP A 214 -13.12 -11.07 3.75
C ASP A 214 -12.14 -10.03 3.18
N MET A 215 -12.64 -8.96 2.55
CA MET A 215 -11.79 -7.86 2.10
C MET A 215 -11.30 -7.00 3.27
N PHE A 216 -12.11 -6.77 4.31
CA PHE A 216 -11.68 -6.04 5.50
C PHE A 216 -10.59 -6.76 6.27
N MET A 217 -10.68 -8.08 6.41
CA MET A 217 -9.66 -8.89 7.07
C MET A 217 -8.31 -8.82 6.33
N ASP A 218 -8.34 -8.96 5.00
CA ASP A 218 -7.15 -8.85 4.14
C ASP A 218 -6.51 -7.45 4.24
N MET A 219 -7.33 -6.39 4.21
CA MET A 219 -6.84 -5.02 4.32
C MET A 219 -6.33 -4.65 5.72
N ALA A 220 -6.94 -5.19 6.78
CA ALA A 220 -6.47 -4.97 8.14
C ALA A 220 -5.04 -5.52 8.33
N MET A 221 -4.78 -6.73 7.80
CA MET A 221 -3.43 -7.31 7.80
C MET A 221 -2.45 -6.49 6.94
N LEU A 222 -2.88 -6.02 5.77
CA LEU A 222 -2.04 -5.24 4.84
C LEU A 222 -1.66 -3.86 5.40
N VAL A 223 -2.53 -3.23 6.21
CA VAL A 223 -2.23 -1.94 6.87
C VAL A 223 -1.37 -2.15 8.12
N GLU A 224 -1.59 -3.22 8.88
CA GLU A 224 -0.79 -3.56 10.08
C GLU A 224 0.65 -3.92 9.72
N SER A 225 0.87 -4.70 8.66
CA SER A 225 2.20 -5.12 8.19
C SER A 225 3.04 -3.97 7.64
N GLN A 226 2.41 -2.91 7.10
CA GLN A 226 3.10 -1.76 6.53
C GLN A 226 3.69 -0.79 7.57
N GLY A 227 3.22 -0.85 8.82
CA GLY A 227 3.78 -0.12 9.96
C GLY A 227 3.64 1.42 9.89
N GLU A 228 3.67 2.05 11.06
CA GLU A 228 3.61 3.50 11.29
C GLU A 228 4.76 4.32 10.66
N MET A 229 5.77 3.66 10.07
CA MET A 229 7.02 4.30 9.64
C MET A 229 6.97 5.01 8.28
N ILE A 230 5.93 4.81 7.46
CA ILE A 230 5.86 5.45 6.13
C ILE A 230 5.43 6.93 6.21
N ASP A 231 4.72 7.33 7.27
CA ASP A 231 4.17 8.70 7.38
C ASP A 231 5.17 9.74 7.89
N ARG A 232 6.37 9.31 8.29
CA ARG A 232 7.47 10.24 8.60
C ARG A 232 8.17 10.60 7.31
N ILE A 233 7.77 11.72 6.71
CA ILE A 233 8.56 12.42 5.68
C ILE A 233 10.03 12.50 6.11
N GLU A 234 10.29 12.70 7.41
CA GLU A 234 11.61 12.68 8.02
C GLU A 234 12.37 11.35 7.82
N TYR A 235 11.72 10.20 8.01
CA TYR A 235 12.32 8.88 7.81
C TYR A 235 12.66 8.63 6.34
N ASN A 236 11.75 8.98 5.42
CA ASN A 236 11.97 8.79 3.98
C ASN A 236 13.08 9.73 3.44
N VAL A 237 13.21 10.92 4.04
CA VAL A 237 14.30 11.88 3.77
C VAL A 237 15.62 11.39 4.37
N GLU A 238 15.63 10.86 5.60
CA GLU A 238 16.82 10.29 6.26
C GLU A 238 17.47 9.19 5.40
N HIS A 239 16.69 8.24 4.87
CA HIS A 239 17.19 7.20 3.96
C HIS A 239 17.66 7.72 2.59
N SER A 240 17.32 8.95 2.22
CA SER A 240 17.90 9.61 1.02
C SER A 240 19.34 10.06 1.24
N VAL A 241 19.70 10.40 2.48
CA VAL A 241 21.02 10.96 2.82
C VAL A 241 22.13 9.95 2.56
N ASP A 242 21.89 8.67 2.84
CA ASP A 242 22.83 7.56 2.60
C ASP A 242 23.27 7.44 1.13
N TYR A 243 22.37 7.76 0.18
CA TYR A 243 22.68 7.75 -1.25
C TYR A 243 23.58 8.93 -1.64
N VAL A 244 23.33 10.10 -1.07
CA VAL A 244 24.17 11.29 -1.28
C VAL A 244 25.56 11.06 -0.70
N GLU A 245 25.68 10.45 0.48
CA GLU A 245 26.98 10.13 1.07
C GLU A 245 27.80 9.17 0.21
N ARG A 246 27.18 8.14 -0.36
CA ARG A 246 27.86 7.22 -1.31
C ARG A 246 28.28 7.93 -2.58
N ALA A 247 27.41 8.76 -3.17
CA ALA A 247 27.74 9.56 -4.36
C ALA A 247 28.89 10.55 -4.09
N VAL A 248 28.91 11.19 -2.92
CA VAL A 248 30.02 12.06 -2.48
C VAL A 248 31.32 11.26 -2.28
N SER A 249 31.24 10.03 -1.78
CA SER A 249 32.40 9.14 -1.65
C SER A 249 32.96 8.72 -3.01
N ASP A 250 32.08 8.38 -3.96
CA ASP A 250 32.49 7.93 -5.30
C ASP A 250 33.01 9.07 -6.17
N THR A 251 32.46 10.28 -6.08
CA THR A 251 33.03 11.48 -6.71
C THR A 251 34.41 11.81 -6.13
N LYS A 252 34.63 11.68 -4.82
CA LYS A 252 35.96 11.82 -4.21
C LYS A 252 36.96 10.80 -4.75
N LYS A 253 36.54 9.54 -4.97
CA LYS A 253 37.40 8.52 -5.61
C LYS A 253 37.67 8.86 -7.07
N ALA A 254 36.68 9.29 -7.83
CA ALA A 254 36.83 9.71 -9.23
C ALA A 254 37.83 10.86 -9.38
N VAL A 255 37.78 11.88 -8.50
CA VAL A 255 38.77 12.98 -8.47
C VAL A 255 40.18 12.45 -8.15
N LYS A 256 40.32 11.47 -7.25
CA LYS A 256 41.61 10.80 -6.98
C LYS A 256 42.13 10.04 -8.18
N TYR A 257 41.27 9.37 -8.95
CA TYR A 257 41.67 8.70 -10.19
C TYR A 257 42.06 9.70 -11.28
N GLN A 258 41.28 10.78 -11.46
CA GLN A 258 41.57 11.86 -12.41
C GLN A 258 42.92 12.53 -12.12
N SER A 259 43.20 12.85 -10.86
CA SER A 259 44.48 13.46 -10.45
C SER A 259 45.68 12.52 -10.62
N LYS A 260 45.52 11.21 -10.35
CA LYS A 260 46.54 10.20 -10.65
C LYS A 260 46.78 10.04 -12.16
N ALA A 261 45.73 10.04 -12.98
CA ALA A 261 45.84 9.99 -14.44
C ALA A 261 46.54 11.24 -15.00
N ARG A 262 46.27 12.44 -14.46
CA ARG A 262 46.97 13.68 -14.84
C ARG A 262 48.46 13.66 -14.48
N ARG A 263 48.83 13.11 -13.31
CA ARG A 263 50.24 12.92 -12.92
C ARG A 263 50.98 11.96 -13.86
N LEU A 264 50.33 10.91 -14.33
CA LEU A 264 50.90 9.98 -15.31
C LEU A 264 51.07 10.63 -16.69
N LYS A 265 50.15 11.50 -17.10
CA LYS A 265 50.26 12.27 -18.36
C LYS A 265 51.38 13.32 -18.32
N GLY A 266 51.72 13.86 -17.15
CA GLY A 266 52.90 14.72 -16.96
C GLY A 266 54.24 13.98 -17.06
N ASN A 267 54.25 12.65 -16.92
CA ASN A 267 55.47 11.83 -16.96
C ASN A 267 55.79 11.25 -18.35
N TRP A 268 54.93 11.46 -19.35
CA TRP A 268 55.18 11.03 -20.75
C TRP A 268 55.70 12.15 -21.66
N ALA A 269 55.73 13.40 -21.18
CA ALA A 269 56.30 14.52 -21.92
C ALA A 269 57.81 14.63 -21.65
N LEU A 270 58.60 13.78 -22.29
CA LEU A 270 60.01 14.06 -22.56
C LEU A 270 60.17 14.44 -24.05
N PRO A 271 61.06 15.40 -24.38
CA PRO A 271 61.15 15.94 -25.73
C PRO A 271 61.82 14.96 -26.69
N CYS A 272 61.28 14.86 -27.90
CA CYS A 272 62.00 14.35 -29.06
C CYS A 272 63.24 15.23 -29.32
N SER A 273 64.45 14.68 -29.11
CA SER A 273 65.66 15.16 -29.78
C SER A 273 66.57 13.99 -30.15
N ALA A 274 66.91 13.97 -31.43
CA ALA A 274 67.64 12.96 -32.19
C ALA A 274 69.02 12.55 -31.61
N GLY A 275 69.43 11.30 -31.90
CA GLY A 275 70.85 10.97 -32.10
C GLY A 275 71.36 9.63 -31.57
N GLN A 276 71.47 8.65 -32.50
CA GLN A 276 72.44 7.53 -32.54
C GLN A 276 72.27 6.29 -31.64
N SER A 277 71.91 5.18 -32.32
CA SER A 277 72.15 3.77 -31.97
C SER A 277 73.65 3.40 -32.08
N PRO A 278 74.10 2.13 -31.83
CA PRO A 278 73.40 0.97 -31.26
C PRO A 278 74.18 0.25 -30.14
N GLY A 279 73.51 -0.61 -29.37
CA GLY A 279 74.23 -1.55 -28.52
C GLY A 279 73.37 -2.44 -27.64
N GLY A 280 73.07 -3.65 -28.12
CA GLY A 280 73.12 -4.83 -27.25
C GLY A 280 71.85 -5.27 -26.53
N ARG A 281 71.18 -6.22 -27.19
CA ARG A 281 70.87 -7.57 -26.66
C ARG A 281 69.63 -7.77 -25.75
N ALA A 282 68.88 -8.79 -26.19
CA ALA A 282 68.06 -9.75 -25.45
C ALA A 282 66.61 -9.36 -25.11
N GLY A 283 65.67 -9.88 -25.92
CA GLY A 283 64.40 -10.39 -25.37
C GLY A 283 64.66 -11.63 -24.49
N PRO A 284 63.67 -12.14 -23.74
CA PRO A 284 62.52 -12.74 -24.42
C PRO A 284 61.14 -12.70 -23.71
N SER A 285 60.16 -13.14 -24.52
CA SER A 285 58.99 -14.00 -24.24
C SER A 285 57.81 -13.50 -23.40
N MET A 286 56.67 -13.37 -24.10
CA MET A 286 55.36 -13.80 -23.60
C MET A 286 55.40 -15.29 -23.21
N GLN A 287 54.85 -15.61 -22.05
CA GLN A 287 54.33 -16.93 -21.75
C GLN A 287 52.91 -16.80 -21.18
N HIS A 288 51.99 -17.48 -21.85
CA HIS A 288 50.75 -17.98 -21.27
C HIS A 288 51.08 -18.91 -20.10
N SER A 289 50.37 -18.81 -18.97
CA SER A 289 49.71 -19.97 -18.36
C SER A 289 48.84 -19.59 -17.15
N GLN A 290 47.58 -19.99 -17.23
CA GLN A 290 46.74 -20.61 -16.20
C GLN A 290 46.41 -19.91 -14.86
N SER A 291 45.11 -19.83 -14.64
CA SER A 291 44.44 -19.75 -13.34
C SER A 291 44.92 -20.81 -12.35
N PRO A 292 44.80 -20.53 -11.05
CA PRO A 292 43.95 -21.42 -10.24
C PRO A 292 43.00 -20.65 -9.30
N LEU A 293 41.83 -21.25 -9.08
CA LEU A 293 40.89 -20.91 -8.02
C LEU A 293 41.46 -21.28 -6.63
N LEU A 294 40.87 -20.64 -5.61
CA LEU A 294 40.89 -20.91 -4.17
C LEU A 294 42.11 -20.44 -3.35
N SER A 295 41.92 -19.39 -2.55
CA SER A 295 41.58 -19.51 -1.11
C SER A 295 41.63 -18.15 -0.40
N LEU A 296 40.50 -17.75 0.18
CA LEU A 296 40.48 -16.92 1.40
C LEU A 296 40.99 -17.81 2.56
N PRO A 297 41.59 -17.29 3.66
CA PRO A 297 40.81 -16.41 4.55
C PRO A 297 41.53 -15.42 5.51
N ILE A 298 40.67 -14.52 6.01
CA ILE A 298 40.60 -13.87 7.35
C ILE A 298 41.69 -12.86 7.73
N GLY A 299 41.23 -11.60 7.83
CA GLY A 299 41.85 -10.57 8.66
C GLY A 299 40.99 -9.31 8.74
N ALA A 300 40.46 -9.04 9.94
CA ALA A 300 40.00 -7.74 10.47
C ALA A 300 38.50 -7.37 10.40
N GLY A 301 37.93 -7.20 11.61
CA GLY A 301 37.15 -6.01 11.97
C GLY A 301 35.63 -6.10 11.91
N ILE A 302 35.00 -6.79 12.86
CA ILE A 302 33.53 -6.72 13.05
C ILE A 302 33.20 -5.57 14.03
N PRO A 303 32.37 -4.58 13.64
CA PRO A 303 31.94 -3.48 14.52
C PRO A 303 30.96 -3.95 15.61
N GLU A 304 31.08 -3.36 16.80
CA GLU A 304 30.41 -3.70 18.08
C GLU A 304 28.88 -3.92 18.00
N GLN A 305 28.18 -3.31 17.04
CA GLN A 305 26.72 -3.48 16.84
C GLN A 305 26.34 -4.89 16.33
N LYS A 306 27.25 -5.59 15.62
CA LYS A 306 26.99 -6.95 15.10
C LYS A 306 27.22 -8.06 16.14
N LYS A 307 27.94 -7.77 17.24
CA LYS A 307 28.15 -8.72 18.35
C LYS A 307 26.86 -8.93 19.14
N ILE A 308 26.04 -7.88 19.30
CA ILE A 308 24.76 -7.96 20.02
C ILE A 308 23.73 -8.79 19.24
N MET A 309 23.68 -8.62 17.91
CA MET A 309 22.75 -9.39 17.06
C MET A 309 23.09 -10.89 17.00
N ILE A 310 24.39 -11.24 16.99
CA ILE A 310 24.82 -12.65 17.02
C ILE A 310 24.55 -13.29 18.38
N ILE A 311 24.73 -12.57 19.49
CA ILE A 311 24.42 -13.08 20.84
C ILE A 311 22.90 -13.30 21.00
N ILE A 312 22.05 -12.40 20.50
CA ILE A 312 20.59 -12.57 20.57
C ILE A 312 20.11 -13.74 19.69
N CYS A 313 20.65 -13.88 18.46
CA CYS A 313 20.33 -15.03 17.61
C CYS A 313 20.78 -16.37 18.22
N CYS A 314 21.96 -16.44 18.86
CA CYS A 314 22.43 -17.66 19.50
C CYS A 314 21.63 -18.03 20.77
N VAL A 315 21.14 -17.05 21.54
CA VAL A 315 20.29 -17.29 22.72
C VAL A 315 18.90 -17.79 22.29
N ILE A 316 18.32 -17.23 21.23
CA ILE A 316 17.00 -17.67 20.71
C ILE A 316 17.10 -19.06 20.09
N LEU A 317 18.15 -19.34 19.30
CA LEU A 317 18.40 -20.68 18.76
C LEU A 317 18.68 -21.71 19.88
N GLY A 318 19.40 -21.32 20.95
CA GLY A 318 19.64 -22.18 22.10
C GLY A 318 18.36 -22.56 22.86
N ILE A 319 17.44 -21.61 23.06
CA ILE A 319 16.14 -21.85 23.72
C ILE A 319 15.25 -22.75 22.87
N VAL A 320 15.23 -22.55 21.54
CA VAL A 320 14.44 -23.39 20.62
C VAL A 320 15.00 -24.82 20.57
N ILE A 321 16.33 -24.97 20.48
CA ILE A 321 16.96 -26.31 20.45
C ILE A 321 16.76 -27.05 21.79
N ALA A 322 16.90 -26.36 22.93
CA ALA A 322 16.65 -26.94 24.25
C ALA A 322 15.18 -27.37 24.44
N SER A 323 14.24 -26.61 23.88
CA SER A 323 12.80 -26.93 23.92
C SER A 323 12.44 -28.13 23.04
N THR A 324 13.14 -28.31 21.90
CA THR A 324 12.90 -29.45 21.00
C THR A 324 13.57 -30.75 21.45
N PHE A 325 14.70 -30.71 22.14
CA PHE A 325 15.39 -31.92 22.62
C PHE A 325 14.95 -32.35 24.03
N GLY A 326 14.45 -31.44 24.87
CA GLY A 326 13.92 -31.77 26.20
C GLY A 326 12.61 -32.56 26.20
N GLY A 327 11.91 -32.64 25.05
CA GLY A 327 10.65 -33.38 24.90
C GLY A 327 10.80 -34.83 24.41
N ILE A 328 12.02 -35.33 24.19
CA ILE A 328 12.24 -36.65 23.57
C ILE A 328 12.88 -37.68 24.54
N PHE A 329 13.28 -37.28 25.75
CA PHE A 329 13.84 -38.21 26.76
C PHE A 329 13.22 -38.08 28.17
N GLY A 330 11.99 -37.56 28.27
CA GLY A 330 11.21 -37.51 29.51
C GLY A 330 10.07 -38.52 29.52
#